data_AF-X1C996-F1
#
_entry.id   AF-X1C996-F1
#
_cell.length_a   1.000
_cell.length_b   1.000
_cell.length_c   1.000
_cell.angle_alpha   90.00
_cell.angle_beta   90.00
_cell.angle_gamma   90.00
#
_symmetry.space_group_name_H-M   'P 1'
#
loop_
_entity.id
_entity.type
_entity.pdbx_description
1 polymer ?
#
loop_
_entity_poly.entity_id
_entity_poly.type
_entity_poly.pdbx_seq_one_letter_code
_entity_poly.pdbx_strand_id
1 'polypeptide(L)'
;IPKKDWASVEQFILDELKTRDASKSRQRQMKIWKEVDRQVYMEGVSRVKNDKNAVIDWRSSLELGELSRASEVITADVRRLTFPTTRSWFDPHAEIPADEEGLINTNIQTRIDGRQRAFMSQQHVDFGFKSRIDLSVKEALHHGSYVATAEHESVMQITNGSQVGTISAPVWKPHSMWNCYPDPSVGGNNTFYQGSMIIKSYKPAYQVRRMKSGNKEYPFFNLDRIEEKSNRRDQIDDTDDIELITYYGDLVIPRSSGRDILLLNSRAILANDRIIHYQPNPFP
;
A
#
# COMPACT_ATOMS: atom_id res chain seq x y z
N ILE A 1 18.16 -17.58 3.77
CA ILE A 1 18.41 -17.19 5.18
C ILE A 1 18.32 -18.43 6.08
N PRO A 2 19.40 -18.84 6.75
CA PRO A 2 19.35 -19.95 7.72
C PRO A 2 18.49 -19.57 8.92
N LYS A 3 17.81 -20.56 9.55
CA LYS A 3 16.85 -20.34 10.65
C LYS A 3 17.39 -19.50 11.82
N LYS A 4 18.70 -19.53 12.05
CA LYS A 4 19.39 -18.79 13.12
C LYS A 4 19.32 -17.27 12.95
N ASP A 5 19.17 -16.80 11.71
CA ASP A 5 19.23 -15.38 11.38
C ASP A 5 17.86 -14.71 11.37
N TRP A 6 16.79 -15.51 11.46
CA TRP A 6 15.41 -15.00 11.41
C TRP A 6 15.11 -14.08 12.58
N ALA A 7 15.58 -14.43 13.79
CA ALA A 7 15.39 -13.60 14.98
C ALA A 7 16.12 -12.24 14.86
N SER A 8 17.30 -12.22 14.22
CA SER A 8 18.03 -10.96 13.99
C SER A 8 17.30 -10.06 12.98
N VAL A 9 16.70 -10.64 11.95
CA VAL A 9 15.89 -9.91 10.95
C VAL A 9 14.59 -9.40 11.58
N GLU A 10 13.91 -10.22 12.38
CA GLU A 10 12.70 -9.84 13.14
C GLU A 10 12.99 -8.61 14.02
N GLN A 11 14.03 -8.71 14.85
CA GLN A 11 14.42 -7.64 15.76
C GLN A 11 14.79 -6.36 15.02
N PHE A 12 15.55 -6.47 13.93
CA PHE A 12 15.92 -5.32 13.10
C PHE A 12 14.67 -4.59 12.55
N ILE A 13 13.71 -5.32 11.96
CA ILE A 13 12.51 -4.71 11.37
C ILE A 13 11.65 -4.03 12.46
N LEU A 14 11.54 -4.65 13.64
CA LEU A 14 10.78 -4.08 14.76
C LEU A 14 11.44 -2.84 15.35
N ASP A 15 12.77 -2.84 15.49
CA ASP A 15 13.51 -1.69 16.01
C ASP A 15 13.54 -0.54 15.00
N GLU A 16 13.66 -0.84 13.71
CA GLU A 16 13.56 0.13 12.62
C GLU A 16 12.17 0.76 12.59
N LEU A 17 11.11 -0.05 12.71
CA LEU A 17 9.73 0.44 12.78
C LEU A 17 9.53 1.38 13.97
N LYS A 18 10.00 1.01 15.18
CA LYS A 18 9.92 1.88 16.37
C LYS A 18 10.68 3.19 16.16
N THR A 19 11.85 3.12 15.52
CA THR A 19 12.69 4.29 15.22
C THR A 19 11.99 5.24 14.24
N ARG A 20 11.37 4.70 13.18
CA ARG A 20 10.61 5.49 12.19
C ARG A 20 9.36 6.11 12.81
N ASP A 21 8.64 5.37 13.63
CA ASP A 21 7.44 5.84 14.34
C ASP A 21 7.78 6.97 15.33
N ALA A 22 8.89 6.83 16.06
CA ALA A 22 9.39 7.85 16.99
C ALA A 22 10.08 9.05 16.29
N SER A 23 10.28 9.01 14.97
CA SER A 23 11.00 10.05 14.26
C SER A 23 10.29 11.40 14.34
N LYS A 24 11.05 12.49 14.55
CA LYS A 24 10.49 13.85 14.64
C LYS A 24 9.70 14.26 13.40
N SER A 25 10.15 13.80 12.22
CA SER A 25 9.47 14.06 10.94
C SER A 25 8.09 13.41 10.92
N ARG A 26 8.00 12.12 11.28
CA ARG A 26 6.73 11.39 11.36
C ARG A 26 5.79 12.01 12.37
N GLN A 27 6.26 12.32 13.57
CA GLN A 27 5.45 12.94 14.62
C GLN A 27 4.90 14.31 14.20
N ARG A 28 5.66 15.09 13.42
CA ARG A 28 5.18 16.34 12.82
C ARG A 28 4.11 16.08 11.76
N GLN A 29 4.32 15.12 10.86
CA GLN A 29 3.35 14.74 9.83
C GLN A 29 2.05 14.23 10.44
N MET A 30 2.11 13.37 11.46
CA MET A 30 0.92 12.85 12.15
C MET A 30 0.08 13.97 12.78
N LYS A 31 0.69 15.06 13.27
CA LYS A 31 -0.05 16.23 13.76
C LYS A 31 -0.80 16.95 12.63
N ILE A 32 -0.16 17.07 11.46
CA ILE A 32 -0.77 17.68 10.28
C ILE A 32 -1.90 16.80 9.76
N TRP A 33 -1.66 15.50 9.61
CA TRP A 33 -2.65 14.53 9.15
C TRP A 33 -3.85 14.46 10.06
N LYS A 34 -3.66 14.46 11.39
CA LYS A 34 -4.76 14.49 12.34
C LYS A 34 -5.64 15.73 12.19
N GLU A 35 -5.03 16.87 11.89
CA GLU A 35 -5.76 18.12 11.64
C GLU A 35 -6.50 18.09 10.30
N VAL A 36 -5.87 17.57 9.24
CA VAL A 36 -6.54 17.38 7.93
C VAL A 36 -7.71 16.42 8.05
N ASP A 37 -7.52 15.28 8.71
CA ASP A 37 -8.57 14.28 8.92
C ASP A 37 -9.73 14.90 9.72
N ARG A 38 -9.44 15.64 10.81
CA ARG A 38 -10.46 16.40 11.56
C ARG A 38 -11.27 17.32 10.64
N GLN A 39 -10.60 18.02 9.73
CA GLN A 39 -11.26 18.94 8.81
C GLN A 39 -12.14 18.21 7.79
N VAL A 40 -11.66 17.10 7.23
CA VAL A 40 -12.42 16.25 6.28
C VAL A 40 -13.64 15.62 6.96
N TYR A 41 -13.51 15.18 8.21
CA TYR A 41 -14.63 14.67 9.02
C TYR A 41 -15.58 15.78 9.52
N MET A 42 -15.28 17.05 9.23
CA MET A 42 -16.06 18.21 9.70
C MET A 42 -16.19 18.27 11.23
N GLU A 43 -15.22 17.70 11.95
CA GLU A 43 -15.21 17.74 13.42
C GLU A 43 -14.83 19.15 13.87
N GLY A 44 -15.56 19.72 14.84
CA GLY A 44 -15.24 21.04 15.38
C GLY A 44 -13.87 21.08 16.07
N VAL A 45 -13.21 22.24 16.06
CA VAL A 45 -11.97 22.43 16.82
C VAL A 45 -12.27 22.19 18.30
N SER A 46 -11.54 21.28 18.93
CA SER A 46 -11.67 21.03 20.37
C SER A 46 -11.44 22.34 21.14
N ARG A 47 -12.31 22.66 22.11
CA ARG A 47 -12.17 23.87 22.92
C ARG A 47 -10.78 23.92 23.55
N VAL A 48 -9.95 24.86 23.10
CA VAL A 48 -8.65 25.14 23.71
C VAL A 48 -8.92 25.56 25.15
N LYS A 49 -8.42 24.78 26.12
CA LYS A 49 -8.50 25.15 27.55
C LYS A 49 -7.80 26.48 27.74
N ASN A 50 -8.58 27.56 27.92
CA ASN A 50 -8.21 28.88 28.48
C ASN A 50 -6.71 29.20 28.58
N ASP A 51 -5.98 29.11 27.48
CA ASP A 51 -4.59 29.51 27.44
C ASP A 51 -4.58 30.91 26.85
N LYS A 52 -4.31 31.93 27.70
CA LYS A 52 -4.46 33.35 27.36
C LYS A 52 -3.58 33.79 26.18
N ASN A 53 -2.61 32.98 25.79
CA ASN A 53 -1.68 33.22 24.69
C ASN A 53 -1.90 32.30 23.47
N ALA A 54 -2.86 31.38 23.50
CA ALA A 54 -3.15 30.54 22.34
C ALA A 54 -3.99 31.35 21.35
N VAL A 55 -3.37 31.77 20.23
CA VAL A 55 -4.09 32.33 19.09
C VAL A 55 -4.98 31.23 18.52
N ILE A 56 -6.27 31.30 18.84
CA ILE A 56 -7.28 30.41 18.26
C ILE A 56 -7.42 30.79 16.79
N ASP A 57 -6.92 29.95 15.89
CA ASP A 57 -7.08 30.15 14.45
C ASP A 57 -8.50 29.72 14.03
N TRP A 58 -9.44 30.64 14.20
CA TRP A 58 -10.86 30.50 13.88
C TRP A 58 -11.14 30.28 12.38
N ARG A 59 -10.17 30.54 11.49
CA ARG A 59 -10.33 30.29 10.06
C ARG A 59 -10.51 28.80 9.76
N SER A 60 -9.82 27.95 10.53
CA SER A 60 -9.89 26.49 10.43
C SER A 60 -11.25 25.89 10.80
N SER A 61 -12.15 26.64 11.47
CA SER A 61 -13.49 26.18 11.82
C SER A 61 -14.60 26.71 10.90
N LEU A 62 -14.38 27.83 10.21
CA LEU A 62 -15.36 28.40 9.28
C LEU A 62 -15.25 27.82 7.86
N GLU A 63 -14.07 27.34 7.46
CA GLU A 63 -13.80 26.87 6.09
C GLU A 63 -13.88 25.34 5.92
N LEU A 64 -14.31 24.60 6.95
CA LEU A 64 -14.35 23.12 6.94
C LEU A 64 -15.10 22.54 5.74
N GLY A 65 -16.25 23.12 5.41
CA GLY A 65 -17.06 22.68 4.27
C GLY A 65 -16.39 22.95 2.92
N GLU A 66 -15.67 24.07 2.79
CA GLU A 66 -14.98 24.44 1.55
C GLU A 66 -13.75 23.57 1.30
N LEU A 67 -13.03 23.17 2.36
CA LEU A 67 -11.87 22.28 2.24
C LEU A 67 -12.27 20.84 1.85
N SER A 68 -13.34 20.31 2.47
CA SER A 68 -13.89 18.99 2.09
C SER A 68 -14.38 19.00 0.65
N ARG A 69 -15.14 20.04 0.26
CA ARG A 69 -15.59 20.23 -1.12
C ARG A 69 -14.43 20.36 -2.11
N ALA A 70 -13.40 21.13 -1.77
CA ALA A 70 -12.21 21.28 -2.62
C ALA A 70 -11.52 19.94 -2.84
N SER A 71 -11.38 19.11 -1.80
CA SER A 71 -10.79 17.77 -1.93
C SER A 71 -11.60 16.87 -2.88
N GLU A 72 -12.93 16.89 -2.79
CA GLU A 72 -13.79 16.11 -3.69
C GLU A 72 -13.72 16.60 -5.13
N VAL A 73 -13.76 17.93 -5.35
CA VAL A 73 -13.67 18.55 -6.68
C VAL A 73 -12.32 18.24 -7.33
N ILE A 74 -11.21 18.42 -6.60
CA ILE A 74 -9.87 18.13 -7.11
C ILE A 74 -9.74 16.64 -7.43
N THR A 75 -10.25 15.74 -6.57
CA THR A 75 -10.23 14.30 -6.85
C THR A 75 -11.01 13.97 -8.12
N ALA A 76 -12.20 14.57 -8.30
CA ALA A 76 -13.02 14.38 -9.49
C ALA A 76 -12.33 14.90 -10.76
N ASP A 77 -11.64 16.04 -10.68
CA ASP A 77 -10.86 16.58 -11.79
C ASP A 77 -9.65 15.72 -12.14
N VAL A 78 -8.89 15.24 -11.15
CA VAL A 78 -7.81 14.27 -11.38
C VAL A 78 -8.35 13.03 -12.07
N ARG A 79 -9.46 12.47 -11.58
CA ARG A 79 -10.11 11.30 -12.21
C ARG A 79 -10.49 11.59 -13.65
N ARG A 80 -11.03 12.77 -13.95
CA ARG A 80 -11.41 13.15 -15.32
C ARG A 80 -10.20 13.28 -16.25
N LEU A 81 -9.07 13.76 -15.73
CA LEU A 81 -7.83 13.90 -16.50
C LEU A 81 -7.15 12.55 -16.74
N THR A 82 -7.06 11.71 -15.71
CA THR A 82 -6.44 10.38 -15.75
C THR A 82 -7.32 9.36 -16.49
N PHE A 83 -8.63 9.40 -16.30
CA PHE A 83 -9.62 8.48 -16.89
C PHE A 83 -10.70 9.25 -17.66
N PRO A 84 -10.32 9.88 -18.78
CA PRO A 84 -11.26 10.58 -19.64
C PRO A 84 -12.40 9.65 -20.13
N THR A 85 -13.59 10.21 -20.29
CA THR A 85 -14.78 9.50 -20.80
C THR A 85 -14.81 9.43 -22.33
N THR A 86 -14.19 10.41 -23.01
CA THR A 86 -14.28 10.59 -24.46
C THR A 86 -13.09 10.04 -25.26
N ARG A 87 -11.97 9.71 -24.59
CA ARG A 87 -10.76 9.17 -25.22
C ARG A 87 -10.27 7.92 -24.49
N SER A 88 -9.44 7.11 -25.16
CA SER A 88 -8.74 6.01 -24.51
C SER A 88 -7.88 6.57 -23.37
N TRP A 89 -8.06 6.04 -22.16
CA TRP A 89 -7.27 6.41 -20.99
C TRP A 89 -5.99 5.58 -20.86
N PHE A 90 -5.91 4.48 -21.62
CA PHE A 90 -4.76 3.58 -21.62
C PHE A 90 -4.53 3.06 -23.04
N ASP A 91 -3.44 3.54 -23.63
CA ASP A 91 -2.95 3.11 -24.93
C ASP A 91 -1.61 2.39 -24.73
N PRO A 92 -1.67 1.07 -24.48
CA PRO A 92 -0.46 0.27 -24.35
C PRO A 92 0.24 0.16 -25.70
N HIS A 93 1.57 0.13 -25.63
CA HIS A 93 2.43 -0.31 -26.72
C HIS A 93 3.40 -1.34 -26.16
N ALA A 94 3.10 -2.62 -26.38
CA ALA A 94 3.99 -3.68 -25.96
C ALA A 94 5.24 -3.72 -26.84
N GLU A 95 6.41 -3.93 -26.24
CA GLU A 95 7.62 -4.23 -27.00
C GLU A 95 7.50 -5.65 -27.58
N ILE A 96 7.50 -5.75 -28.90
CA ILE A 96 7.44 -7.02 -29.64
C ILE A 96 8.78 -7.19 -30.35
N PRO A 97 9.41 -8.38 -30.28
CA PRO A 97 10.63 -8.64 -31.04
C PRO A 97 10.34 -8.45 -32.53
N ALA A 98 11.26 -7.78 -33.23
CA ALA A 98 11.18 -7.65 -34.67
C ALA A 98 11.31 -9.03 -35.33
N ASP A 99 10.67 -9.21 -36.49
CA ASP A 99 10.86 -10.41 -37.30
C ASP A 99 12.30 -10.46 -37.84
N GLU A 100 12.72 -11.58 -38.47
CA GLU A 100 14.10 -11.78 -38.97
C GLU A 100 14.58 -10.68 -39.95
N GLU A 101 13.64 -9.93 -40.54
CA GLU A 101 13.87 -8.81 -41.47
C GLU A 101 13.90 -7.42 -40.77
N GLY A 102 13.77 -7.38 -39.44
CA GLY A 102 13.74 -6.13 -38.67
C GLY A 102 12.41 -5.36 -38.74
N LEU A 103 11.37 -5.93 -39.37
CA LEU A 103 10.04 -5.36 -39.45
C LEU A 103 9.17 -5.81 -38.26
N ILE A 104 8.46 -4.86 -37.66
CA ILE A 104 7.48 -5.16 -36.61
C ILE A 104 6.15 -5.50 -37.26
N ASN A 105 5.63 -6.68 -36.97
CA ASN A 105 4.32 -7.11 -37.45
C ASN A 105 3.19 -6.30 -36.78
N THR A 106 2.64 -5.34 -37.53
CA THR A 106 1.61 -4.41 -37.06
C THR A 106 0.32 -5.10 -36.61
N ASN A 107 -0.01 -6.25 -37.19
CA ASN A 107 -1.20 -7.02 -36.80
C ASN A 107 -1.01 -7.68 -35.43
N ILE A 108 0.19 -8.18 -35.14
CA ILE A 108 0.51 -8.76 -33.83
C ILE A 108 0.52 -7.65 -32.78
N GLN A 109 1.14 -6.50 -33.09
CA GLN A 109 1.12 -5.30 -32.23
C GLN A 109 -0.31 -4.89 -31.86
N THR A 110 -1.17 -4.69 -32.86
CA THR A 110 -2.56 -4.28 -32.64
C THR A 110 -3.32 -5.29 -31.77
N ARG A 111 -3.05 -6.59 -31.94
CA ARG A 111 -3.67 -7.65 -31.14
C ARG A 111 -3.19 -7.65 -29.69
N ILE A 112 -1.89 -7.46 -29.44
CA ILE A 112 -1.33 -7.44 -28.09
C ILE A 112 -1.78 -6.18 -27.35
N ASP A 113 -1.70 -5.02 -28.00
CA ASP A 113 -2.16 -3.74 -27.44
C ASP A 113 -3.67 -3.80 -27.13
N GLY A 114 -4.46 -4.38 -28.05
CA GLY A 114 -5.89 -4.63 -27.84
C GLY A 114 -6.19 -5.52 -26.63
N ARG A 115 -5.40 -6.58 -26.41
CA ARG A 115 -5.51 -7.46 -25.24
C ARG A 115 -5.17 -6.73 -23.94
N GLN A 116 -4.10 -5.95 -23.91
CA GLN A 116 -3.72 -5.19 -22.72
C GLN A 116 -4.77 -4.13 -22.37
N ARG A 117 -5.32 -3.44 -23.38
CA ARG A 117 -6.42 -2.48 -23.18
C ARG A 117 -7.69 -3.15 -22.65
N ALA A 118 -8.05 -4.32 -23.20
CA ALA A 118 -9.18 -5.10 -22.71
C ALA A 118 -8.96 -5.59 -21.27
N PHE A 119 -7.76 -6.07 -20.94
CA PHE A 119 -7.40 -6.49 -19.59
C PHE A 119 -7.55 -5.35 -18.58
N MET A 120 -7.02 -4.16 -18.88
CA MET A 120 -7.13 -3.00 -18.00
C MET A 120 -8.56 -2.50 -17.84
N SER A 121 -9.38 -2.63 -18.89
CA SER A 121 -10.82 -2.33 -18.80
C SER A 121 -11.54 -3.34 -17.90
N GLN A 122 -11.22 -4.62 -18.00
CA GLN A 122 -11.77 -5.68 -17.15
C GLN A 122 -11.34 -5.50 -15.68
N GLN A 123 -10.08 -5.13 -15.43
CA GLN A 123 -9.58 -4.79 -14.08
C GLN A 123 -10.42 -3.69 -13.42
N HIS A 124 -10.85 -2.70 -14.21
CA HIS A 124 -11.73 -1.66 -13.68
C HIS A 124 -13.12 -2.20 -13.31
N VAL A 125 -13.72 -3.02 -14.17
CA VAL A 125 -15.07 -3.56 -13.97
C VAL A 125 -15.12 -4.54 -12.79
N ASP A 126 -14.18 -5.48 -12.74
CA ASP A 126 -14.23 -6.58 -11.77
C ASP A 126 -13.63 -6.20 -10.41
N PHE A 127 -12.54 -5.41 -10.41
CA PHE A 127 -11.76 -5.13 -9.21
C PHE A 127 -11.78 -3.64 -8.80
N GLY A 128 -12.46 -2.77 -9.56
CA GLY A 128 -12.61 -1.37 -9.19
C GLY A 128 -11.31 -0.56 -9.33
N PHE A 129 -10.48 -0.84 -10.34
CA PHE A 129 -9.19 -0.18 -10.54
C PHE A 129 -9.21 1.35 -10.44
N LYS A 130 -10.13 2.03 -11.16
CA LYS A 130 -10.25 3.51 -11.08
C LYS A 130 -10.58 3.99 -9.68
N SER A 131 -11.50 3.32 -8.98
CA SER A 131 -11.87 3.66 -7.60
C SER A 131 -10.69 3.49 -6.64
N ARG A 132 -9.83 2.49 -6.84
CA ARG A 132 -8.61 2.29 -6.05
C ARG A 132 -7.57 3.38 -6.32
N ILE A 133 -7.50 3.90 -7.54
CA ILE A 133 -6.66 5.06 -7.87
C ILE A 133 -7.25 6.34 -7.26
N ASP A 134 -8.57 6.52 -7.26
CA ASP A 134 -9.20 7.65 -6.58
C ASP A 134 -8.84 7.65 -5.08
N LEU A 135 -8.77 6.48 -4.44
CA LEU A 135 -8.30 6.36 -3.05
C LEU A 135 -6.82 6.78 -2.90
N SER A 136 -5.95 6.35 -3.81
CA SER A 136 -4.54 6.80 -3.82
C SER A 136 -4.42 8.32 -3.97
N VAL A 137 -5.23 8.92 -4.86
CA VAL A 137 -5.24 10.37 -5.07
C VAL A 137 -5.73 11.09 -3.82
N LYS A 138 -6.79 10.61 -3.16
CA LYS A 138 -7.26 11.17 -1.90
C LYS A 138 -6.20 11.13 -0.81
N GLU A 139 -5.54 9.98 -0.63
CA GLU A 139 -4.44 9.84 0.32
C GLU A 139 -3.29 10.83 0.00
N ALA A 140 -2.97 11.01 -1.29
CA ALA A 140 -1.97 11.98 -1.72
C ALA A 140 -2.35 13.43 -1.37
N LEU A 141 -3.62 13.79 -1.55
CA LEU A 141 -4.13 15.13 -1.27
C LEU A 141 -4.20 15.40 0.24
N HIS A 142 -4.57 14.40 1.04
CA HIS A 142 -4.75 14.55 2.49
C HIS A 142 -3.44 14.43 3.26
N HIS A 143 -2.59 13.48 2.87
CA HIS A 143 -1.39 13.11 3.61
C HIS A 143 -0.09 13.46 2.89
N GLY A 144 -0.18 14.03 1.68
CA GLY A 144 0.94 14.54 0.87
C GLY A 144 1.62 13.50 -0.01
N SER A 145 1.32 12.22 0.20
CA SER A 145 1.85 11.10 -0.59
C SER A 145 0.92 9.89 -0.46
N TYR A 146 1.09 8.90 -1.33
CA TYR A 146 0.38 7.64 -1.22
C TYR A 146 1.35 6.48 -1.47
N VAL A 147 1.01 5.32 -0.91
CA VAL A 147 1.71 4.06 -1.18
C VAL A 147 0.71 3.07 -1.73
N ALA A 148 1.09 2.34 -2.77
CA ALA A 148 0.28 1.28 -3.31
C ALA A 148 1.14 0.06 -3.64
N THR A 149 0.55 -1.13 -3.49
CA THR A 149 1.18 -2.40 -3.86
C THR A 149 0.30 -3.15 -4.84
N ALA A 150 0.90 -3.90 -5.76
CA ALA A 150 0.17 -4.91 -6.53
C ALA A 150 0.02 -6.17 -5.67
N GLU A 151 -1.20 -6.49 -5.23
CA GLU A 151 -1.51 -7.72 -4.50
C GLU A 151 -2.47 -8.59 -5.31
N HIS A 152 -2.31 -9.91 -5.30
CA HIS A 152 -3.32 -10.81 -5.86
C HIS A 152 -4.56 -10.85 -4.96
N GLU A 153 -5.72 -10.48 -5.52
CA GLU A 153 -7.02 -10.52 -4.84
C GLU A 153 -7.99 -11.43 -5.60
N SER A 154 -8.80 -12.18 -4.87
CA SER A 154 -9.81 -13.08 -5.41
C SER A 154 -11.20 -12.55 -5.06
N VAL A 155 -12.03 -12.30 -6.07
CA VAL A 155 -13.42 -11.87 -5.92
C VAL A 155 -14.35 -13.00 -6.36
N MET A 156 -15.41 -13.22 -5.60
CA MET A 156 -16.47 -14.14 -5.99
C MET A 156 -17.40 -13.42 -6.97
N GLN A 157 -17.55 -13.99 -8.16
CA GLN A 157 -18.49 -13.50 -9.17
C GLN A 157 -19.64 -14.49 -9.29
N ILE A 158 -20.86 -13.97 -9.23
CA ILE A 158 -22.06 -14.75 -9.47
C ILE A 158 -22.42 -14.57 -10.95
N THR A 159 -22.23 -15.62 -11.73
CA THR A 159 -22.59 -15.63 -13.15
C THR A 159 -23.96 -16.26 -13.31
N ASN A 160 -24.87 -15.57 -14.00
CA ASN A 160 -26.20 -16.07 -14.37
C ASN A 160 -27.03 -16.61 -13.19
N GLY A 161 -26.92 -15.99 -12.00
CA GLY A 161 -27.76 -16.25 -10.83
C GLY A 161 -27.64 -17.64 -10.19
N SER A 162 -26.76 -18.52 -10.68
CA SER A 162 -26.67 -19.92 -10.24
C SER A 162 -25.24 -20.45 -10.11
N GLN A 163 -24.27 -19.86 -10.81
CA GLN A 163 -22.87 -20.30 -10.76
C GLN A 163 -22.05 -19.28 -9.98
N VAL A 164 -21.39 -19.75 -8.93
CA VAL A 164 -20.40 -18.95 -8.18
C VAL A 164 -19.02 -19.30 -8.74
N GLY A 165 -18.47 -18.37 -9.50
CA GLY A 165 -17.08 -18.41 -9.94
C GLY A 165 -16.19 -17.61 -9.00
N THR A 166 -14.90 -17.95 -8.92
CA THR A 166 -13.91 -17.08 -8.28
C THR A 166 -12.95 -16.60 -9.36
N ILE A 167 -12.83 -15.29 -9.51
CA ILE A 167 -11.82 -14.67 -10.38
C ILE A 167 -10.75 -14.08 -9.49
N SER A 168 -9.49 -14.28 -9.86
CA SER A 168 -8.35 -13.72 -9.15
C SER A 168 -7.43 -12.98 -10.10
N ALA A 169 -6.96 -11.80 -9.70
CA ALA A 169 -6.02 -11.02 -10.46
C ALA A 169 -5.14 -10.15 -9.54
N PRO A 170 -3.97 -9.68 -10.02
CA PRO A 170 -3.22 -8.65 -9.33
C PRO A 170 -4.00 -7.33 -9.38
N VAL A 171 -4.22 -6.72 -8.22
CA VAL A 171 -4.97 -5.48 -8.08
C VAL A 171 -4.10 -4.39 -7.46
N TRP A 172 -4.36 -3.15 -7.85
CA TRP A 172 -3.80 -1.96 -7.22
C TRP A 172 -4.37 -1.82 -5.82
N LYS A 173 -3.54 -1.97 -4.79
CA LYS A 173 -3.98 -1.85 -3.41
C LYS A 173 -3.36 -0.62 -2.77
N PRO A 174 -4.13 0.46 -2.58
CA PRO A 174 -3.65 1.61 -1.82
C PRO A 174 -3.52 1.23 -0.34
N HIS A 175 -2.48 1.77 0.29
CA HIS A 175 -2.28 1.70 1.73
C HIS A 175 -2.38 3.09 2.32
N SER A 176 -2.92 3.19 3.53
CA SER A 176 -2.93 4.47 4.23
C SER A 176 -1.54 4.83 4.75
N MET A 177 -1.16 6.09 4.61
CA MET A 177 0.07 6.67 5.12
C MET A 177 0.19 6.55 6.64
N TRP A 178 -0.93 6.45 7.36
CA TRP A 178 -0.96 6.11 8.79
C TRP A 178 -0.26 4.78 9.10
N ASN A 179 -0.26 3.85 8.15
CA ASN A 179 0.33 2.53 8.27
C ASN A 179 1.65 2.37 7.47
N CYS A 180 2.09 3.40 6.75
CA CYS A 180 3.31 3.37 5.95
C CYS A 180 4.43 4.17 6.61
N TYR A 181 5.62 3.57 6.63
CA TYR A 181 6.82 4.08 7.29
C TYR A 181 8.00 4.08 6.32
N PRO A 182 8.16 5.15 5.52
CA PRO A 182 9.34 5.31 4.68
C PRO A 182 10.60 5.50 5.52
N ASP A 183 11.73 5.05 4.99
CA ASP A 183 13.06 5.38 5.48
C ASP A 183 13.29 6.90 5.43
N PRO A 184 13.58 7.54 6.59
CA PRO A 184 13.81 8.98 6.67
C PRO A 184 15.15 9.42 6.08
N SER A 185 16.09 8.50 5.83
CA SER A 185 17.41 8.82 5.29
C SER A 185 17.39 9.18 3.81
N VAL A 186 16.35 8.77 3.08
CA VAL A 186 16.21 9.01 1.64
C VAL A 186 15.51 10.35 1.41
N GLY A 187 16.26 11.32 0.87
CA GLY A 187 15.76 12.66 0.56
C GLY A 187 14.69 12.65 -0.54
N GLY A 188 13.61 13.41 -0.34
CA GLY A 188 12.40 13.42 -1.16
C GLY A 188 12.43 14.31 -2.41
N ASN A 189 13.53 14.32 -3.17
CA ASN A 189 13.61 15.13 -4.41
C ASN A 189 13.09 14.42 -5.65
N ASN A 190 12.73 13.13 -5.56
CA ASN A 190 12.23 12.33 -6.67
C ASN A 190 10.72 12.11 -6.56
N THR A 191 10.05 12.08 -7.72
CA THR A 191 8.61 11.74 -7.83
C THR A 191 8.32 10.32 -7.33
N PHE A 192 9.30 9.42 -7.44
CA PHE A 192 9.21 8.05 -6.95
C PHE A 192 10.15 7.83 -5.77
N TYR A 193 9.61 7.22 -4.73
CA TYR A 193 10.36 6.85 -3.55
C TYR A 193 11.28 5.66 -3.85
N GLN A 194 12.57 5.77 -3.49
CA GLN A 194 13.61 4.76 -3.78
C GLN A 194 14.19 4.13 -2.51
N GLY A 195 13.67 4.49 -1.33
CA GLY A 195 14.15 3.96 -0.06
C GLY A 195 13.43 2.69 0.38
N SER A 196 13.80 2.19 1.55
CA SER A 196 13.10 1.07 2.17
C SER A 196 11.77 1.51 2.79
N MET A 197 10.75 0.66 2.71
CA MET A 197 9.40 0.96 3.17
C MET A 197 8.90 -0.13 4.11
N ILE A 198 8.33 0.26 5.25
CA ILE A 198 7.60 -0.64 6.14
C ILE A 198 6.11 -0.33 6.05
N ILE A 199 5.29 -1.35 5.79
CA ILE A 199 3.83 -1.22 5.68
C ILE A 199 3.17 -2.12 6.72
N LYS A 200 2.32 -1.54 7.56
CA LYS A 200 1.42 -2.27 8.45
C LYS A 200 0.10 -2.56 7.75
N SER A 201 -0.39 -3.78 7.89
CA SER A 201 -1.72 -4.14 7.42
C SER A 201 -2.37 -5.12 8.39
N TYR A 202 -3.69 -5.07 8.48
CA TYR A 202 -4.47 -5.98 9.32
C TYR A 202 -5.29 -6.86 8.39
N LYS A 203 -5.17 -8.18 8.56
CA LYS A 203 -5.92 -9.15 7.77
C LYS A 203 -6.56 -10.19 8.68
N PRO A 204 -7.81 -10.60 8.41
CA PRO A 204 -8.43 -11.69 9.14
C PRO A 204 -7.62 -12.97 9.04
N ALA A 205 -7.57 -13.76 10.12
CA ALA A 205 -6.80 -15.00 10.18
C ALA A 205 -7.08 -15.97 9.01
N TYR A 206 -8.34 -16.06 8.56
CA TYR A 206 -8.70 -16.93 7.43
C TYR A 206 -8.05 -16.49 6.11
N GLN A 207 -7.87 -15.18 5.88
CA GLN A 207 -7.22 -14.66 4.68
C GLN A 207 -5.72 -14.94 4.72
N VAL A 208 -5.09 -14.75 5.88
CA VAL A 208 -3.67 -15.06 6.09
C VAL A 208 -3.39 -16.55 5.86
N ARG A 209 -4.27 -17.44 6.34
CA ARG A 209 -4.18 -18.88 6.07
C ARG A 209 -4.33 -19.20 4.57
N ARG A 210 -5.23 -18.51 3.87
CA ARG A 210 -5.42 -18.65 2.41
C ARG A 210 -4.21 -18.19 1.59
N MET A 211 -3.41 -17.24 2.08
CA MET A 211 -2.19 -16.81 1.40
C MET A 211 -1.20 -17.96 1.21
N LYS A 212 -1.12 -18.90 2.16
CA LYS A 212 -0.29 -20.10 2.07
C LYS A 212 -0.80 -21.09 1.03
N SER A 213 -2.12 -21.28 0.94
CA SER A 213 -2.72 -22.35 0.13
C SER A 213 -2.98 -21.95 -1.33
N GLY A 214 -3.28 -20.67 -1.57
CA GLY A 214 -3.80 -20.19 -2.85
C GLY A 214 -2.79 -19.50 -3.75
N ASN A 215 -1.65 -19.03 -3.21
CA ASN A 215 -0.81 -18.09 -3.94
C ASN A 215 0.64 -18.58 -4.08
N LYS A 216 1.08 -18.85 -5.32
CA LYS A 216 2.48 -19.20 -5.65
C LYS A 216 3.46 -18.07 -5.30
N GLU A 217 2.95 -16.88 -5.01
CA GLU A 217 3.69 -15.69 -4.60
C GLU A 217 4.27 -15.76 -3.18
N TYR A 218 3.79 -16.69 -2.33
CA TYR A 218 4.28 -16.88 -0.96
C TYR A 218 4.79 -18.30 -0.69
N PRO A 219 5.83 -18.77 -1.41
CA PRO A 219 6.29 -20.16 -1.35
C PRO A 219 6.82 -20.59 0.04
N PHE A 220 7.23 -19.65 0.88
CA PHE A 220 7.83 -19.90 2.18
C PHE A 220 7.01 -19.33 3.35
N PHE A 221 5.69 -19.49 3.32
CA PHE A 221 4.78 -18.96 4.35
C PHE A 221 4.66 -19.93 5.54
N ASN A 222 5.20 -19.55 6.71
CA ASN A 222 5.19 -20.39 7.91
C ASN A 222 4.10 -19.96 8.91
N LEU A 223 2.90 -20.53 8.76
CA LEU A 223 1.75 -20.27 9.65
C LEU A 223 1.97 -20.71 11.10
N ASP A 224 2.81 -21.72 11.34
CA ASP A 224 3.01 -22.31 12.67
C ASP A 224 3.75 -21.36 13.63
N ARG A 225 4.30 -20.25 13.10
CA ARG A 225 5.00 -19.21 13.85
C ARG A 225 4.10 -18.05 14.27
N ILE A 226 2.85 -18.03 13.81
CA ILE A 226 1.92 -16.97 14.16
C ILE A 226 1.49 -17.21 15.60
N GLU A 227 1.97 -16.38 16.51
CA GLU A 227 1.47 -16.36 17.89
C GLU A 227 0.00 -15.92 17.86
N GLU A 228 -0.86 -16.64 18.59
CA GLU A 228 -2.25 -16.23 18.83
C GLU A 228 -2.24 -14.97 19.71
N LYS A 229 -2.08 -13.80 19.10
CA LYS A 229 -2.29 -12.51 19.74
C LYS A 229 -3.66 -12.00 19.32
N SER A 230 -4.54 -11.79 20.29
CA SER A 230 -5.73 -10.94 20.11
C SER A 230 -5.23 -9.49 20.01
N ASN A 231 -5.31 -8.90 18.82
CA ASN A 231 -5.01 -7.48 18.66
C ASN A 231 -6.12 -6.68 19.32
N ARG A 232 -5.87 -6.16 20.53
CA ARG A 232 -6.78 -5.20 21.16
C ARG A 232 -6.69 -3.89 20.40
N ARG A 233 -7.66 -3.62 19.53
CA ARG A 233 -7.95 -2.24 19.11
C ARG A 233 -8.71 -1.60 20.24
N ASP A 234 -8.20 -0.48 20.77
CA ASP A 234 -8.75 0.17 21.97
C ASP A 234 -10.22 0.62 21.86
N GLN A 235 -10.95 0.43 20.76
CA GLN A 235 -12.33 0.94 20.61
C GLN A 235 -13.28 0.15 19.69
N ILE A 236 -12.92 -1.02 19.14
CA ILE A 236 -13.81 -1.80 18.27
C ILE A 236 -13.58 -3.29 18.57
N ASP A 237 -14.68 -4.04 18.72
CA ASP A 237 -14.81 -5.48 19.05
C ASP A 237 -13.55 -6.33 18.76
N ASP A 238 -13.26 -7.28 19.66
CA ASP A 238 -12.20 -8.29 19.52
C ASP A 238 -12.27 -8.96 18.13
N THR A 239 -11.52 -8.43 17.16
CA THR A 239 -11.37 -9.04 15.84
C THR A 239 -10.11 -9.90 15.84
N ASP A 240 -10.23 -11.15 15.43
CA ASP A 240 -9.13 -12.10 15.16
C ASP A 240 -8.26 -11.69 13.93
N ASP A 241 -8.04 -10.40 13.77
CA ASP A 241 -7.22 -9.81 12.73
C ASP A 241 -5.75 -9.91 13.11
N ILE A 242 -4.94 -10.47 12.22
CA ILE A 242 -3.49 -10.62 12.38
C ILE A 242 -2.82 -9.34 11.87
N GLU A 243 -1.90 -8.79 12.66
CA GLU A 243 -1.06 -7.67 12.23
C GLU A 243 0.05 -8.21 11.33
N LEU A 244 0.12 -7.71 10.11
CA LEU A 244 1.15 -7.99 9.13
C LEU A 244 2.03 -6.76 8.94
N ILE A 245 3.31 -6.88 9.28
CA ILE A 245 4.34 -5.86 9.04
C ILE A 245 5.15 -6.33 7.83
N THR A 246 5.06 -5.61 6.72
CA THR A 246 5.81 -5.92 5.51
C THR A 246 6.94 -4.91 5.32
N TYR A 247 8.17 -5.40 5.27
CA TYR A 247 9.36 -4.63 4.91
C TYR A 247 9.67 -4.82 3.42
N TYR A 248 9.93 -3.71 2.73
CA TYR A 248 10.42 -3.66 1.35
C TYR A 248 11.75 -2.92 1.31
N GLY A 249 12.74 -3.48 0.60
CA GLY A 249 14.00 -2.82 0.27
C GLY A 249 15.23 -3.59 0.73
N ASP A 250 16.36 -2.90 0.76
CA ASP A 250 17.64 -3.46 1.19
C ASP A 250 17.69 -3.62 2.71
N LEU A 251 18.15 -4.78 3.17
CA LEU A 251 18.41 -5.11 4.56
C LEU A 251 19.88 -5.45 4.73
N VAL A 252 20.59 -4.61 5.48
CA VAL A 252 21.99 -4.82 5.85
C VAL A 252 22.06 -4.89 7.36
N ILE A 253 22.28 -6.10 7.91
CA ILE A 253 22.36 -6.31 9.36
C ILE A 253 23.80 -6.67 9.73
N PRO A 254 24.51 -5.78 10.46
CA PRO A 254 25.89 -6.03 10.85
C PRO A 254 25.97 -7.16 11.87
N ARG A 255 26.97 -8.03 11.76
CA ARG A 255 27.23 -9.09 12.75
C ARG A 255 28.49 -8.83 13.55
N SER A 256 28.45 -9.14 14.84
CA SER A 256 29.63 -9.11 15.72
C SER A 256 30.66 -10.18 15.36
N SER A 257 30.24 -11.29 14.73
CA SER A 257 31.14 -12.34 14.23
C SER A 257 30.62 -12.91 12.91
N GLY A 258 31.47 -12.93 11.88
CA GLY A 258 31.15 -13.45 10.54
C GLY A 258 30.88 -12.37 9.50
N ARG A 259 30.32 -12.74 8.35
CA ARG A 259 29.87 -11.79 7.32
C ARG A 259 28.50 -11.23 7.67
N ASP A 260 28.29 -9.96 7.36
CA ASP A 260 27.01 -9.28 7.53
C ASP A 260 25.89 -9.97 6.75
N ILE A 261 24.66 -9.81 7.24
CA ILE A 261 23.47 -10.27 6.52
C ILE A 261 23.16 -9.23 5.46
N LEU A 262 23.34 -9.61 4.20
CA LEU A 262 23.00 -8.79 3.05
C LEU A 262 21.78 -9.40 2.34
N LEU A 263 20.66 -8.69 2.38
CA LEU A 263 19.41 -9.07 1.75
C LEU A 263 18.98 -7.88 0.88
N LEU A 264 19.43 -7.91 -0.38
CA LEU A 264 19.15 -6.85 -1.34
C LEU A 264 17.74 -6.99 -1.91
N ASN A 265 17.08 -5.85 -2.11
CA ASN A 265 15.74 -5.68 -2.63
C ASN A 265 14.79 -6.78 -2.16
N SER A 266 14.61 -6.86 -0.84
CA SER A 266 13.91 -7.97 -0.21
C SER A 266 12.53 -7.57 0.28
N ARG A 267 11.61 -8.54 0.25
CA ARG A 267 10.30 -8.48 0.87
C ARG A 267 10.28 -9.43 2.06
N ALA A 268 10.16 -8.88 3.26
CA ALA A 268 10.01 -9.64 4.50
C ALA A 268 8.65 -9.34 5.13
N ILE A 269 7.93 -10.38 5.57
CA ILE A 269 6.62 -10.22 6.22
C ILE A 269 6.70 -10.82 7.62
N LEU A 270 6.35 -10.01 8.61
CA LEU A 270 6.14 -10.43 9.98
C LEU A 270 4.63 -10.50 10.25
N ALA A 271 4.17 -11.56 10.88
CA ALA A 271 2.84 -11.67 11.46
C ALA A 271 2.97 -11.66 12.99
N ASN A 272 2.29 -10.74 13.67
CA ASN A 272 2.32 -10.63 15.13
C ASN A 272 3.77 -10.64 15.70
N ASP A 273 4.66 -9.89 15.04
CA ASP A 273 6.11 -9.76 15.33
C ASP A 273 7.02 -10.92 14.89
N ARG A 274 6.47 -11.99 14.29
CA ARG A 274 7.22 -13.17 13.85
C ARG A 274 7.34 -13.22 12.34
N ILE A 275 8.55 -13.47 11.82
CA ILE A 275 8.74 -13.55 10.37
C ILE A 275 8.08 -14.83 9.84
N ILE A 276 7.14 -14.64 8.94
CA ILE A 276 6.34 -15.68 8.31
C ILE A 276 6.74 -15.91 6.86
N HIS A 277 7.34 -14.91 6.21
CA HIS A 277 7.74 -14.97 4.81
C HIS A 277 8.94 -14.08 4.52
N TYR A 278 9.82 -14.56 3.65
CA TYR A 278 10.93 -13.80 3.10
C TYR A 278 11.14 -14.20 1.64
N GLN A 279 11.30 -13.20 0.77
CA GLN A 279 11.64 -13.42 -0.63
C GLN A 279 12.42 -12.20 -1.18
N PRO A 280 13.44 -12.42 -2.03
CA PRO A 280 13.95 -11.35 -2.89
C PRO A 280 12.83 -10.86 -3.81
N ASN A 281 12.66 -9.55 -3.92
CA ASN A 281 11.66 -8.95 -4.78
C ASN A 281 12.05 -9.25 -6.25
N PRO A 282 11.14 -9.80 -7.07
CA PRO A 282 11.46 -10.16 -8.45
C PRO A 282 11.60 -8.94 -9.38
N PHE A 283 11.18 -7.75 -8.93
CA PHE A 283 11.24 -6.52 -9.71
C PHE A 283 12.27 -5.54 -9.10
N PRO A 284 13.14 -4.93 -9.93
CA PRO A 284 14.03 -3.84 -9.50
C PRO A 284 13.24 -2.59 -9.08
#